data_AF-A0A4Q3DRF7-F1
#
_entry.id   AF-A0A4Q3DRF7-F1
#
_cell.length_a   1.000
_cell.length_b   1.000
_cell.length_c   1.000
_cell.angle_alpha   90.00
_cell.angle_beta   90.00
_cell.angle_gamma   90.00
#
_symmetry.space_group_name_H-M   'P 1'
#
loop_
_entity.id
_entity.type
_entity.pdbx_description
1 polymer ?
#
loop_
_entity_poly.entity_id
_entity_poly.type
_entity_poly.pdbx_seq_one_letter_code
_entity_poly.pdbx_strand_id
1 'polypeptide(L)'
;MARLRCHFTAQGRRENINGTIESRSSLSEGAMSVSNVQVGRDGQSPIAAIGDSLVVQEWSGSGPVYMHVHHADDEAWHVLAGVLRFRFADAEIDAGPGTTIFVPAGTPHTYWEVEPSRYLIFLTPRLNRLIAELSAGADMAKVPEILARYDSAIC
;
A
#
# COMPACT_ATOMS: atom_id res chain seq x y z
N MET A 1 -5.43 33.40 -0.56
CA MET A 1 -4.89 32.09 -0.13
C MET A 1 -5.29 31.05 -1.17
N ALA A 2 -4.36 30.68 -2.05
CA ALA A 2 -4.61 29.69 -3.09
C ALA A 2 -4.59 28.30 -2.45
N ARG A 3 -5.74 27.60 -2.45
CA ARG A 3 -5.78 26.16 -2.19
C ARG A 3 -5.07 25.49 -3.36
N LEU A 4 -3.94 24.81 -3.14
CA LEU A 4 -3.39 23.89 -4.13
C LEU A 4 -4.50 22.86 -4.41
N ARG A 5 -5.14 22.96 -5.57
CA ARG A 5 -6.06 21.94 -6.04
C ARG A 5 -5.20 20.88 -6.72
N CYS A 6 -5.10 19.69 -6.14
CA CYS A 6 -4.65 18.53 -6.89
C CYS A 6 -5.57 18.40 -8.12
N HIS A 7 -5.01 18.65 -9.31
CA HIS A 7 -5.72 18.50 -10.55
C HIS A 7 -5.84 17.01 -10.84
N PHE A 8 -7.00 16.44 -10.51
CA PHE A 8 -7.35 15.06 -10.83
C PHE A 8 -7.48 14.92 -12.35
N THR A 9 -6.49 14.29 -12.98
CA THR A 9 -6.63 13.75 -14.33
C THR A 9 -6.58 12.23 -14.21
N ALA A 10 -7.75 11.63 -14.01
CA ALA A 10 -7.90 10.18 -14.08
C ALA A 10 -7.75 9.76 -15.56
N GLN A 11 -6.54 9.41 -15.97
CA GLN A 11 -6.30 8.69 -17.22
C GLN A 11 -5.99 7.21 -16.91
N GLY A 12 -6.86 6.58 -16.11
CA GLY A 12 -6.80 5.13 -15.87
C GLY A 12 -7.31 4.38 -17.09
N ARG A 13 -6.40 3.76 -17.85
CA ARG A 13 -6.78 2.79 -18.88
C ARG A 13 -7.37 1.56 -18.16
N ARG A 14 -8.69 1.34 -18.28
CA ARG A 14 -9.32 0.09 -17.82
C ARG A 14 -8.82 -1.05 -18.72
N GLU A 15 -7.85 -1.82 -18.25
CA GLU A 15 -7.51 -3.09 -18.87
C GLU A 15 -8.25 -4.22 -18.12
N ASN A 16 -9.10 -4.93 -18.86
CA ASN A 16 -9.83 -6.09 -18.36
C ASN A 16 -8.81 -7.21 -18.05
N ILE A 17 -8.64 -7.52 -16.77
CA ILE A 17 -7.88 -8.68 -16.28
C ILE A 17 -8.69 -9.98 -16.49
N ASN A 18 -8.85 -10.41 -17.74
CA ASN A 18 -9.35 -11.74 -18.09
C ASN A 18 -8.39 -12.48 -19.05
N GLY A 19 -7.09 -12.21 -18.95
CA GLY A 19 -6.05 -12.93 -19.70
C GLY A 19 -5.65 -14.22 -19.01
N THR A 20 -5.97 -15.36 -19.60
CA THR A 20 -5.38 -16.66 -19.25
C THR A 20 -3.86 -16.59 -19.46
N ILE A 21 -3.08 -16.70 -18.38
CA ILE A 21 -1.62 -16.78 -18.46
C ILE A 21 -1.25 -18.20 -18.89
N GLU A 22 -0.87 -18.38 -20.15
CA GLU A 22 -0.24 -19.63 -20.60
C GLU A 22 1.22 -19.66 -20.12
N SER A 23 1.55 -20.65 -19.29
CA SER A 23 2.91 -20.86 -18.80
C SER A 23 3.80 -21.45 -19.90
N ARG A 24 4.80 -20.70 -20.35
CA ARG A 24 5.97 -21.27 -21.05
C ARG A 24 7.10 -21.45 -20.05
N SER A 25 7.35 -22.70 -19.66
CA SER A 25 8.47 -23.09 -18.80
C SER A 25 9.73 -23.31 -19.62
N SER A 26 10.72 -22.44 -19.45
CA SER A 26 12.12 -22.78 -19.68
C SER A 26 12.99 -21.91 -18.78
N LEU A 27 13.20 -22.34 -17.54
CA LEU A 27 14.26 -21.80 -16.69
C LEU A 27 15.18 -22.96 -16.32
N SER A 28 16.47 -22.78 -16.63
CA SER A 28 17.55 -23.67 -16.24
C SER A 28 17.67 -23.69 -14.71
N GLU A 29 17.71 -24.89 -14.13
CA GLU A 29 17.87 -25.15 -12.70
C GLU A 29 19.27 -24.77 -12.21
N GLY A 30 19.53 -23.47 -12.05
CA GLY A 30 20.47 -23.00 -11.04
C GLY A 30 19.77 -23.08 -9.70
N ALA A 31 20.24 -23.92 -8.78
CA ALA A 31 19.65 -24.06 -7.45
C ALA A 31 19.63 -22.70 -6.73
N MET A 32 18.49 -22.02 -6.77
CA MET A 32 18.21 -20.84 -5.96
C MET A 32 18.23 -21.30 -4.49
N SER A 33 19.18 -20.79 -3.71
CA SER A 33 19.25 -21.07 -2.28
C SER A 33 18.00 -20.54 -1.59
N VAL A 34 17.21 -21.42 -0.98
CA VAL A 34 16.00 -21.07 -0.19
C VAL A 34 16.31 -20.31 1.12
N SER A 35 17.58 -19.98 1.38
CA SER A 35 18.05 -19.34 2.62
C SER A 35 17.49 -17.93 2.85
N ASN A 36 16.96 -17.26 1.83
CA ASN A 36 16.36 -15.93 1.92
C ASN A 36 14.81 -15.94 1.86
N VAL A 37 14.19 -17.13 1.90
CA VAL A 37 12.73 -17.26 1.93
C VAL A 37 12.19 -16.97 3.33
N GLN A 38 11.37 -15.93 3.44
CA GLN A 38 10.67 -15.56 4.67
C GLN A 38 9.26 -16.16 4.65
N VAL A 39 8.86 -16.81 5.75
CA VAL A 39 7.55 -17.49 5.85
C VAL A 39 6.72 -16.83 6.94
N GLY A 40 5.66 -16.13 6.53
CA GLY A 40 4.58 -15.71 7.42
C GLY A 40 3.51 -16.78 7.53
N ARG A 41 3.04 -17.08 8.74
CA ARG A 41 1.92 -18.01 8.97
C ARG A 41 0.79 -17.30 9.68
N ASP A 42 -0.44 -17.66 9.34
CA ASP A 42 -1.60 -17.21 10.12
C ASP A 42 -1.45 -17.64 11.59
N GLY A 43 -1.75 -16.72 12.52
CA GLY A 43 -1.50 -16.87 13.96
C GLY A 43 -0.06 -16.58 14.43
N GLN A 44 0.91 -16.40 13.54
CA GLN A 44 2.26 -15.90 13.88
C GLN A 44 2.33 -14.40 13.56
N SER A 45 1.84 -13.59 14.51
CA SER A 45 1.74 -12.15 14.32
C SER A 45 2.98 -11.41 14.88
N PRO A 46 3.52 -10.42 14.16
CA PRO A 46 3.08 -9.99 12.82
C PRO A 46 3.66 -10.87 11.71
N ILE A 47 2.85 -11.24 10.72
CA ILE A 47 3.36 -11.78 9.43
C ILE A 47 4.24 -10.70 8.80
N ALA A 48 5.49 -10.99 8.46
CA ALA A 48 6.36 -10.04 7.77
C ALA A 48 7.34 -10.73 6.82
N ALA A 49 7.51 -10.16 5.63
CA ALA A 49 8.52 -10.51 4.65
C ALA A 49 9.05 -9.23 4.01
N ILE A 50 10.31 -8.88 4.30
CA ILE A 50 10.94 -7.64 3.83
C ILE A 50 12.01 -8.00 2.80
N GLY A 51 11.81 -7.58 1.55
CA GLY A 51 12.77 -7.72 0.47
C GLY A 51 13.20 -6.38 -0.13
N ASP A 52 14.13 -6.44 -1.07
CA ASP A 52 14.70 -5.25 -1.72
C ASP A 52 13.77 -4.57 -2.73
N SER A 53 12.72 -5.27 -3.18
CA SER A 53 11.74 -4.76 -4.14
C SER A 53 10.31 -4.73 -3.62
N LEU A 54 10.01 -5.49 -2.56
CA LEU A 54 8.67 -5.64 -2.01
C LEU A 54 8.75 -5.91 -0.51
N VAL A 55 7.85 -5.26 0.22
CA VAL A 55 7.58 -5.52 1.63
C VAL A 55 6.15 -6.00 1.75
N VAL A 56 5.96 -7.09 2.48
CA VAL A 56 4.65 -7.59 2.89
C VAL A 56 4.65 -7.68 4.41
N GLN A 57 3.71 -7.03 5.07
CA GLN A 57 3.59 -7.14 6.53
C GLN A 57 2.15 -7.03 7.00
N GLU A 58 1.85 -7.71 8.09
CA GLU A 58 0.58 -7.58 8.80
C GLU A 58 0.53 -6.25 9.54
N TRP A 59 -0.63 -5.62 9.49
CA TRP A 59 -0.90 -4.32 10.08
C TRP A 59 -2.32 -4.27 10.65
N SER A 60 -2.54 -3.33 11.57
CA SER A 60 -3.84 -2.94 12.13
C SER A 60 -3.87 -1.42 12.33
N GLY A 61 -5.04 -0.81 12.28
CA GLY A 61 -5.18 0.63 12.42
C GLY A 61 -5.42 1.36 11.11
N SER A 62 -5.67 2.65 11.24
CA SER A 62 -5.98 3.57 10.13
C SER A 62 -4.72 4.16 9.49
N GLY A 63 -4.85 4.63 8.24
CA GLY A 63 -3.84 5.43 7.59
C GLY A 63 -3.85 6.89 8.04
N PRO A 64 -3.11 7.78 7.35
CA PRO A 64 -3.12 9.21 7.65
C PRO A 64 -4.50 9.83 7.47
N VAL A 65 -4.94 10.69 8.39
CA VAL A 65 -6.26 11.37 8.35
C VAL A 65 -6.46 12.34 7.17
N TYR A 66 -5.42 12.55 6.37
CA TYR A 66 -5.42 13.44 5.21
C TYR A 66 -5.28 12.63 3.91
N MET A 67 -5.89 13.15 2.84
CA MET A 67 -5.66 12.62 1.49
C MET A 67 -4.18 12.82 1.11
N HIS A 68 -3.58 11.80 0.52
CA HIS A 68 -2.21 11.86 0.05
C HIS A 68 -2.05 11.08 -1.24
N VAL A 69 -0.91 11.27 -1.90
CA VAL A 69 -0.54 10.57 -3.12
C VAL A 69 0.92 10.15 -3.04
N HIS A 70 1.19 8.93 -3.51
CA HIS A 70 2.54 8.43 -3.79
C HIS A 70 2.77 8.53 -5.29
N HIS A 71 3.77 9.28 -5.75
CA HIS A 71 3.91 9.56 -7.19
C HIS A 71 4.51 8.42 -7.98
N ALA A 72 5.29 7.55 -7.34
CA ALA A 72 6.02 6.46 -8.01
C ALA A 72 5.96 5.10 -7.29
N ASP A 73 5.17 4.97 -6.22
CA ASP A 73 4.99 3.69 -5.50
C ASP A 73 3.52 3.27 -5.56
N ASP A 74 3.31 1.99 -5.85
CA ASP A 74 2.02 1.34 -5.64
C ASP A 74 1.89 0.92 -4.17
N GLU A 75 0.65 0.86 -3.68
CA GLU A 75 0.31 0.37 -2.34
C GLU A 75 -0.91 -0.54 -2.40
N ALA A 76 -0.91 -1.61 -1.61
CA ALA A 76 -2.06 -2.51 -1.54
C ALA A 76 -2.34 -3.02 -0.14
N TRP A 77 -3.59 -3.41 0.07
CA TRP A 77 -4.10 -4.00 1.30
C TRP A 77 -4.85 -5.28 0.97
N HIS A 78 -4.68 -6.32 1.76
CA HIS A 78 -5.55 -7.48 1.78
C HIS A 78 -6.13 -7.67 3.18
N VAL A 79 -7.44 -7.51 3.32
CA VAL A 79 -8.11 -7.52 4.62
C VAL A 79 -8.27 -8.94 5.12
N LEU A 80 -7.75 -9.22 6.31
CA LEU A 80 -7.83 -10.52 6.98
C LEU A 80 -9.01 -10.56 7.97
N ALA A 81 -9.26 -9.46 8.67
CA ALA A 81 -10.35 -9.30 9.64
C ALA A 81 -10.77 -7.82 9.75
N GLY A 82 -12.00 -7.57 10.21
CA GLY A 82 -12.55 -6.22 10.37
C GLY A 82 -12.93 -5.55 9.04
N VAL A 83 -13.10 -4.22 9.07
CA VAL A 83 -13.51 -3.43 7.90
C VAL A 83 -12.70 -2.14 7.82
N LEU A 84 -12.03 -1.95 6.68
CA LEU A 84 -11.39 -0.69 6.31
C LEU A 84 -12.30 0.08 5.36
N ARG A 85 -12.36 1.40 5.51
CA ARG A 85 -12.92 2.31 4.50
C ARG A 85 -11.80 3.06 3.81
N PHE A 86 -11.80 2.99 2.49
CA PHE A 86 -10.92 3.75 1.63
C PHE A 86 -11.68 4.93 1.05
N ARG A 87 -11.00 6.06 0.95
CA ARG A 87 -11.52 7.24 0.26
C ARG A 87 -10.56 7.65 -0.85
N PHE A 88 -11.15 7.89 -2.02
CA PHE A 88 -10.52 8.41 -3.22
C PHE A 88 -11.13 9.76 -3.58
N ALA A 89 -10.79 10.29 -4.76
CA ALA A 89 -11.29 11.57 -5.26
C ALA A 89 -12.82 11.65 -5.30
N ASP A 90 -13.44 10.58 -5.78
CA ASP A 90 -14.84 10.51 -6.21
C ASP A 90 -15.58 9.30 -5.63
N ALA A 91 -14.92 8.50 -4.77
CA ALA A 91 -15.48 7.28 -4.23
C ALA A 91 -15.02 7.01 -2.79
N GLU A 92 -15.89 6.33 -2.05
CA GLU A 92 -15.53 5.61 -0.83
C GLU A 92 -15.85 4.13 -1.00
N ILE A 93 -14.99 3.26 -0.49
CA ILE A 93 -15.12 1.81 -0.61
C ILE A 93 -14.88 1.17 0.75
N ASP A 94 -15.85 0.38 1.22
CA ASP A 94 -15.66 -0.50 2.37
C ASP A 94 -15.05 -1.83 1.91
N ALA A 95 -13.97 -2.23 2.56
CA ALA A 95 -13.26 -3.48 2.34
C ALA A 95 -13.32 -4.34 3.61
N GLY A 96 -14.13 -5.39 3.57
CA GLY A 96 -14.20 -6.43 4.61
C GLY A 96 -13.25 -7.60 4.32
N PRO A 97 -13.26 -8.66 5.16
CA PRO A 97 -12.32 -9.78 5.05
C PRO A 97 -12.34 -10.47 3.68
N GLY A 98 -11.16 -10.81 3.16
CA GLY A 98 -10.96 -11.39 1.83
C GLY A 98 -10.90 -10.35 0.70
N THR A 99 -11.11 -9.07 0.99
CA THR A 99 -11.03 -7.99 -0.02
C THR A 99 -9.59 -7.51 -0.19
N THR A 100 -9.18 -7.33 -1.45
CA THR A 100 -7.93 -6.66 -1.80
C THR A 100 -8.21 -5.28 -2.39
N ILE A 101 -7.53 -4.26 -1.88
CA ILE A 101 -7.49 -2.93 -2.47
C ILE A 101 -6.08 -2.70 -3.00
N PHE A 102 -5.97 -2.35 -4.28
CA PHE A 102 -4.71 -1.98 -4.92
C PHE A 102 -4.83 -0.53 -5.39
N VAL A 103 -3.88 0.30 -4.99
CA VAL A 103 -3.83 1.71 -5.33
C VAL A 103 -2.57 1.97 -6.15
N PRO A 104 -2.72 2.20 -7.48
CA PRO A 104 -1.59 2.52 -8.32
C PRO A 104 -0.95 3.86 -7.93
N ALA A 105 0.35 3.97 -8.17
CA ALA A 105 1.09 5.23 -8.08
C ALA A 105 0.35 6.36 -8.82
N GLY A 106 0.34 7.54 -8.21
CA GLY A 106 -0.34 8.73 -8.70
C GLY A 106 -1.83 8.81 -8.33
N THR A 107 -2.37 7.84 -7.59
CA THR A 107 -3.79 7.85 -7.16
C THR A 107 -3.93 8.42 -5.75
N PRO A 108 -4.58 9.59 -5.57
CA PRO A 108 -4.78 10.15 -4.24
C PRO A 108 -5.76 9.31 -3.42
N HIS A 109 -5.40 9.02 -2.18
CA HIS A 109 -6.19 8.19 -1.29
C HIS A 109 -5.95 8.49 0.20
N THR A 110 -6.84 7.98 1.03
CA THR A 110 -6.68 7.77 2.48
C THR A 110 -7.54 6.58 2.89
N TYR A 111 -7.33 6.05 4.10
CA TYR A 111 -8.16 4.98 4.63
C TYR A 111 -8.23 5.01 6.16
N TRP A 112 -9.30 4.44 6.71
CA TRP A 112 -9.49 4.30 8.15
C TRP A 112 -10.27 3.04 8.52
N GLU A 113 -10.15 2.64 9.78
CA GLU A 113 -10.91 1.53 10.34
C GLU A 113 -12.36 1.94 10.60
N VAL A 114 -13.30 1.20 10.02
CA VAL A 114 -14.72 1.25 10.41
C VAL A 114 -14.96 0.27 11.57
N GLU A 115 -14.28 -0.86 11.52
CA GLU A 115 -14.21 -1.86 12.60
C GLU A 115 -12.74 -2.22 12.84
N PRO A 116 -12.33 -2.58 14.07
CA PRO A 116 -10.97 -3.02 14.35
C PRO A 116 -10.50 -4.09 13.36
N SER A 117 -9.38 -3.85 12.69
CA SER A 117 -8.99 -4.62 11.50
C SER A 117 -7.63 -5.28 11.64
N ARG A 118 -7.42 -6.33 10.84
CA ARG A 118 -6.13 -6.93 10.54
C ARG A 118 -6.02 -7.06 9.04
N TYR A 119 -4.90 -6.66 8.47
CA TYR A 119 -4.69 -6.73 7.03
C TYR A 119 -3.22 -6.95 6.71
N LEU A 120 -2.94 -7.55 5.56
CA LEU A 120 -1.61 -7.48 4.96
C LEU A 120 -1.51 -6.18 4.17
N ILE A 121 -0.43 -5.44 4.37
CA ILE A 121 -0.05 -4.31 3.53
C ILE A 121 1.12 -4.71 2.64
N PHE A 122 1.05 -4.26 1.39
CA PHE A 122 2.06 -4.48 0.36
C PHE A 122 2.63 -3.13 -0.02
N LEU A 123 3.93 -2.98 0.20
CA LEU A 123 4.63 -1.71 0.08
C LEU A 123 5.89 -1.89 -0.75
N THR A 124 6.30 -0.85 -1.45
CA THR A 124 7.70 -0.77 -1.86
C THR A 124 8.57 -0.50 -0.61
N PRO A 125 9.87 -0.84 -0.64
CA PRO A 125 10.77 -0.48 0.47
C PRO A 125 10.89 1.03 0.71
N ARG A 126 10.58 1.87 -0.29
CA ARG A 126 10.53 3.32 -0.12
C ARG A 126 9.34 3.74 0.75
N LEU A 127 8.13 3.25 0.48
CA LEU A 127 6.97 3.52 1.34
C LEU A 127 7.16 2.96 2.75
N ASN A 128 7.73 1.77 2.89
CA ASN A 128 7.98 1.20 4.22
C ASN A 128 8.90 2.10 5.07
N ARG A 129 9.91 2.74 4.46
CA ARG A 129 10.77 3.72 5.14
C ARG A 129 10.04 5.03 5.45
N LEU A 130 9.22 5.53 4.53
CA LEU A 130 8.37 6.70 4.76
C LEU A 130 7.48 6.50 5.98
N ILE A 131 6.77 5.38 6.04
CA ILE A 131 5.86 5.05 7.15
C ILE A 131 6.65 4.94 8.46
N ALA A 132 7.78 4.23 8.46
CA ALA A 132 8.63 4.13 9.65
C ALA A 132 9.07 5.51 10.17
N GLU A 133 9.41 6.44 9.28
CA GLU A 133 9.78 7.81 9.65
C GLU A 133 8.59 8.60 10.22
N LEU A 134 7.41 8.49 9.62
CA LEU A 134 6.19 9.15 10.11
C LEU A 134 5.74 8.58 11.46
N SER A 135 5.80 7.25 11.64
CA SER A 135 5.40 6.55 12.86
C SER A 135 6.37 6.77 14.03
N ALA A 136 7.58 7.27 13.80
CA ALA A 136 8.54 7.61 14.85
C ALA A 136 8.18 8.89 15.64
N GLY A 137 6.93 9.34 15.58
CA GLY A 137 6.45 10.53 16.28
C GLY A 137 6.80 11.84 15.56
N ALA A 138 6.74 11.83 14.23
CA ALA A 138 7.03 13.01 13.43
C ALA A 138 6.16 14.21 13.83
N ASP A 139 6.77 15.39 13.89
CA ASP A 139 6.05 16.66 14.01
C ASP A 139 5.13 16.83 12.80
N MET A 140 3.83 17.01 13.05
CA MET A 140 2.82 17.20 12.00
C MET A 140 3.15 18.38 11.08
N ALA A 141 3.86 19.40 11.56
CA ALA A 141 4.30 20.52 10.74
C ALA A 141 5.35 20.11 9.68
N LYS A 142 6.07 19.00 9.91
CA LYS A 142 7.11 18.48 9.02
C LYS A 142 6.61 17.40 8.06
N VAL A 143 5.39 16.91 8.24
CA VAL A 143 4.81 15.85 7.39
C VAL A 143 4.93 16.15 5.89
N PRO A 144 4.62 17.35 5.37
CA PRO A 144 4.77 17.63 3.95
C PRO A 144 6.22 17.50 3.45
N GLU A 145 7.19 17.92 4.27
CA GLU A 145 8.61 17.82 3.95
C GLU A 145 9.09 16.36 3.98
N ILE A 146 8.62 15.58 4.95
CA ILE A 146 8.88 14.13 5.04
C ILE A 146 8.32 13.45 3.78
N LEU A 147 7.04 13.64 3.46
CA LEU A 147 6.41 13.04 2.28
C LEU A 147 7.19 13.36 0.99
N ALA A 148 7.62 14.61 0.82
CA ALA A 148 8.35 15.03 -0.37
C ALA A 148 9.69 14.28 -0.54
N ARG A 149 10.40 13.91 0.54
CA ARG A 149 11.63 13.09 0.46
C ARG A 149 11.39 11.71 -0.14
N TYR A 150 10.17 11.20 -0.01
CA TYR A 150 9.75 9.89 -0.50
C TYR A 150 8.82 10.02 -1.70
N ASP A 151 8.94 11.10 -2.48
CA ASP A 151 8.17 11.34 -3.72
C ASP A 151 6.66 11.09 -3.51
N SER A 152 6.16 11.70 -2.44
CA SER A 152 4.77 11.68 -2.00
C SER A 152 4.33 13.09 -1.58
N ALA A 153 3.03 13.34 -1.55
CA ALA A 153 2.49 14.65 -1.19
C ALA A 153 1.11 14.56 -0.52
N ILE A 154 0.77 15.59 0.25
CA ILE A 154 -0.61 15.82 0.73
C ILE A 154 -1.45 16.39 -0.44
N CYS A 155 -2.71 15.99 -0.51
CA CYS A 155 -3.68 16.46 -1.52
C CYS A 155 -4.71 17.45 -0.99
#